data_AF-A0A7V7RKR5-F1
#
_entry.id   AF-A0A7V7RKR5-F1
#
_cell.length_a   1.000
_cell.length_b   1.000
_cell.length_c   1.000
_cell.angle_alpha   90.00
_cell.angle_beta   90.00
_cell.angle_gamma   90.00
#
_symmetry.space_group_name_H-M   'P 1'
#
loop_
_entity.id
_entity.type
_entity.pdbx_description
1 polymer ?
#
loop_
_entity_poly.entity_id
_entity_poly.type
_entity_poly.pdbx_seq_one_letter_code
_entity_poly.pdbx_strand_id
1 'polypeptide(L)'
;MNSRPLNSYLLAGVGITSVLLLANKANRNKVQTVTVKFKNMIKDRFSNENLPLKKAGHPDPQDIEDNKMVSEGAMYSVTYYNENEQQK
;
A
#
# COMPACT_ATOMS: atom_id res chain seq x y z
N MET A 1 -26.42 -1.79 22.24
CA MET A 1 -26.27 -0.67 21.28
C MET A 1 -27.68 -0.31 20.81
N ASN A 2 -28.25 0.81 21.28
CA ASN A 2 -29.61 1.21 20.93
C ASN A 2 -29.65 1.81 19.52
N SER A 3 -30.04 1.02 18.52
CA SER A 3 -30.30 1.47 17.16
C SER A 3 -31.65 2.19 17.12
N ARG A 4 -31.60 3.52 17.06
CA ARG A 4 -32.78 4.33 16.74
C ARG A 4 -33.29 3.94 15.35
N PRO A 5 -34.61 3.85 15.12
CA PRO A 5 -35.13 3.55 13.79
C PRO A 5 -34.71 4.67 12.84
N LEU A 6 -33.97 4.31 11.79
CA LEU A 6 -33.59 5.23 10.72
C LEU A 6 -34.87 5.73 10.05
N ASN A 7 -35.10 7.04 10.09
CA ASN A 7 -36.25 7.68 9.45
C ASN A 7 -36.28 7.29 7.96
N SER A 8 -37.33 6.59 7.52
CA SER A 8 -37.47 6.07 6.15
C SER A 8 -37.37 7.15 5.07
N TYR A 9 -37.72 8.40 5.39
CA TYR A 9 -37.55 9.56 4.51
C TYR A 9 -36.08 9.88 4.20
N LEU A 10 -35.17 9.70 5.16
CA LEU A 10 -33.73 9.89 4.91
C LEU A 10 -33.21 8.80 3.96
N LEU A 11 -33.65 7.57 4.14
CA LEU A 11 -33.25 6.45 3.27
C LEU A 11 -33.76 6.65 1.83
N ALA A 12 -35.01 7.10 1.68
CA ALA A 12 -35.59 7.43 0.38
C ALA A 12 -34.87 8.61 -0.31
N GLY A 13 -34.55 9.67 0.45
CA GLY A 13 -33.82 10.84 -0.08
C GLY A 13 -32.40 10.51 -0.56
N VAL A 14 -31.69 9.63 0.18
CA VAL A 14 -30.36 9.16 -0.23
C VAL A 14 -30.44 8.26 -1.47
N GLY A 15 -31.46 7.39 -1.55
CA GLY A 15 -31.66 6.51 -2.70
C GLY A 15 -31.86 7.27 -4.01
N ILE A 16 -32.77 8.24 -4.04
CA ILE A 16 -33.10 8.99 -5.26
C ILE A 16 -31.90 9.81 -5.77
N THR A 17 -31.20 10.49 -4.88
CA THR A 17 -30.06 11.34 -5.24
C THR A 17 -28.88 10.53 -5.79
N SER A 18 -28.63 9.33 -5.25
CA SER A 18 -27.59 8.43 -5.75
C SER A 18 -27.87 7.94 -7.18
N VAL A 19 -29.12 7.58 -7.49
CA VAL A 19 -29.53 7.13 -8.83
C VAL A 19 -29.38 8.27 -9.84
N LEU A 20 -29.82 9.48 -9.51
CA LEU A 20 -29.70 10.65 -10.39
C LEU A 20 -28.23 11.04 -10.65
N LEU A 21 -27.38 10.96 -9.61
CA LEU A 21 -25.95 11.22 -9.76
C LEU A 21 -25.27 10.17 -10.65
N LEU A 22 -25.66 8.89 -10.56
CA LEU A 22 -25.11 7.81 -11.38
C LEU A 22 -25.71 7.76 -12.80
N ALA A 23 -26.92 8.27 -13.01
CA ALA A 23 -27.56 8.33 -14.31
C ALA A 23 -26.84 9.29 -15.27
N ASN A 24 -26.27 10.38 -14.75
CA ASN A 24 -25.54 11.35 -15.56
C ASN A 24 -24.13 10.85 -15.92
N LYS A 25 -23.85 10.70 -17.22
CA LYS A 25 -22.59 10.17 -17.76
C LYS A 25 -21.35 10.98 -17.33
N ALA A 26 -21.46 12.31 -17.23
CA ALA A 26 -20.36 13.16 -16.77
C ALA A 26 -20.03 12.94 -15.29
N ASN A 27 -21.04 12.64 -14.47
CA ASN A 27 -20.88 12.41 -13.05
C ASN A 27 -20.27 11.05 -12.73
N ARG A 28 -20.41 10.05 -13.62
CA ARG A 28 -19.80 8.71 -13.44
C ARG A 28 -18.28 8.77 -13.32
N ASN A 29 -17.61 9.51 -14.19
CA ASN A 29 -16.16 9.65 -14.15
C ASN A 29 -15.69 10.34 -12.85
N LYS A 30 -16.45 11.33 -12.40
CA LYS A 30 -16.18 12.03 -11.14
C LYS A 30 -16.37 11.12 -9.93
N VAL A 31 -17.46 10.34 -9.91
CA VAL A 31 -17.74 9.35 -8.86
C VAL A 31 -16.65 8.28 -8.84
N GLN A 32 -16.28 7.71 -9.98
CA GLN A 32 -15.20 6.73 -10.08
C GLN A 32 -13.87 7.30 -9.58
N THR A 33 -13.55 8.56 -9.92
CA THR A 33 -12.34 9.22 -9.44
C THR A 33 -12.34 9.36 -7.93
N VAL A 34 -13.47 9.78 -7.35
CA VAL A 34 -13.60 9.97 -5.90
C VAL A 34 -13.56 8.63 -5.16
N THR A 35 -14.21 7.58 -5.68
CA THR A 35 -14.19 6.25 -5.06
C THR A 35 -12.81 5.62 -5.10
N VAL A 36 -12.08 5.74 -6.21
CA VAL A 36 -10.69 5.28 -6.32
C VAL A 36 -9.79 6.05 -5.35
N LYS A 37 -9.92 7.39 -5.27
CA LYS A 37 -9.15 8.20 -4.31
C LYS A 37 -9.43 7.79 -2.86
N PHE A 38 -10.68 7.58 -2.51
CA PHE A 38 -11.06 7.18 -1.16
C PHE A 38 -10.56 5.77 -0.82
N LYS A 39 -10.69 4.82 -1.77
CA LYS A 39 -10.14 3.47 -1.63
C LYS A 39 -8.63 3.49 -1.41
N ASN A 40 -7.90 4.29 -2.20
CA ASN A 40 -6.45 4.41 -2.08
C ASN A 40 -6.08 5.07 -0.75
N MET A 41 -6.77 6.13 -0.32
CA MET A 41 -6.50 6.78 0.97
C MET A 41 -6.72 5.84 2.16
N ILE A 42 -7.77 5.01 2.13
CA ILE A 42 -7.98 3.96 3.12
C ILE A 42 -6.88 2.91 3.02
N LYS A 43 -6.60 2.42 1.81
CA LYS A 43 -5.53 1.44 1.59
C LYS A 43 -4.21 1.97 2.14
N ASP A 44 -3.77 3.18 1.82
CA ASP A 44 -2.49 3.74 2.26
C ASP A 44 -2.44 3.94 3.79
N ARG A 45 -3.58 4.19 4.44
CA ARG A 45 -3.66 4.33 5.90
C ARG A 45 -3.60 2.99 6.64
N PHE A 46 -4.11 1.91 6.03
CA PHE A 46 -4.17 0.58 6.67
C PHE A 46 -3.12 -0.40 6.14
N SER A 47 -2.64 -0.18 4.92
CA SER A 47 -1.53 -0.87 4.29
C SER A 47 -0.25 -0.23 4.82
N ASN A 48 0.07 -0.56 6.07
CA ASN A 48 1.44 -0.52 6.57
C ASN A 48 2.23 -1.60 5.82
N GLU A 49 2.37 -1.46 4.50
CA GLU A 49 3.51 -2.07 3.84
C GLU A 49 4.70 -1.46 4.56
N ASN A 50 5.50 -2.31 5.20
CA ASN A 50 6.68 -1.98 5.99
C ASN A 50 7.75 -1.36 5.08
N LEU A 51 7.44 -0.24 4.44
CA LEU A 51 8.38 0.57 3.72
C LEU A 51 9.33 1.09 4.79
N PRO A 52 10.64 0.87 4.66
CA PRO A 52 11.63 1.33 5.63
C PRO A 52 11.84 2.84 5.48
N LEU A 53 10.75 3.62 5.53
CA LEU A 53 10.74 5.08 5.53
C LEU A 53 11.55 5.65 6.70
N LYS A 54 11.72 4.87 7.78
CA LYS A 54 12.54 5.23 8.93
C LYS A 54 14.05 5.12 8.67
N LYS A 55 14.49 4.23 7.76
CA LYS A 55 15.89 4.14 7.31
C LYS A 55 16.19 5.16 6.19
N ALA A 56 15.17 5.67 5.50
CA ALA A 56 15.33 6.66 4.44
C ALA A 56 15.81 8.01 5.00
N GLY A 57 17.07 8.37 4.74
CA GLY A 57 17.68 9.64 5.14
C GLY A 57 18.38 9.65 6.49
N HIS A 58 18.30 8.56 7.26
CA HIS A 58 19.06 8.35 8.49
C HIS A 58 19.46 6.87 8.60
N PRO A 59 20.41 6.41 7.77
CA PRO A 59 20.93 5.05 7.87
C PRO A 59 21.61 4.88 9.24
N ASP A 60 21.27 3.81 9.95
CA ASP A 60 21.90 3.47 11.22
C ASP A 60 23.31 2.91 10.94
N PRO A 61 24.39 3.55 11.43
CA PRO A 61 25.75 3.09 11.17
C PRO A 61 26.06 1.72 11.80
N GLN A 62 25.21 1.21 12.69
CA GLN A 62 25.35 -0.11 13.33
C GLN A 62 24.37 -1.16 12.79
N ASP A 63 23.76 -0.91 11.63
CA ASP A 63 22.87 -1.90 11.01
C ASP A 63 23.64 -3.15 10.58
N ILE A 64 23.47 -4.22 11.36
CA ILE A 64 24.14 -5.51 11.13
C ILE A 64 23.68 -6.15 9.81
N GLU A 65 22.45 -5.86 9.37
CA GLU A 65 21.89 -6.42 8.13
C GLU A 65 22.56 -5.80 6.90
N ASP A 66 22.83 -4.49 6.93
CA ASP A 66 23.57 -3.79 5.87
C ASP A 66 25.03 -4.30 5.78
N ASN A 67 25.67 -4.52 6.94
CA ASN A 67 27.03 -5.08 7.00
C ASN A 67 27.09 -6.50 6.43
N LYS A 68 26.04 -7.31 6.67
CA LYS A 68 25.94 -8.66 6.12
C LYS A 68 25.89 -8.63 4.59
N MET A 69 25.06 -7.76 4.00
CA MET A 69 24.93 -7.60 2.55
C MET A 69 26.27 -7.26 1.87
N VAL A 70 27.06 -6.36 2.47
CA VAL A 70 28.39 -6.00 1.95
C VAL A 70 29.37 -7.17 2.06
N SER A 71 29.36 -7.87 3.21
CA SER A 71 30.24 -9.01 3.43
C SER A 71 29.98 -10.16 2.45
N GLU A 72 28.71 -10.43 2.13
CA GLU A 72 28.31 -11.46 1.16
C GLU A 72 28.83 -11.12 -0.25
N GLY A 73 28.71 -9.86 -0.68
CA GLY A 73 29.23 -9.40 -1.97
C GLY A 73 30.76 -9.48 -2.07
N ALA A 74 31.47 -9.17 -1.00
CA ALA A 74 32.94 -9.21 -0.96
C ALA A 74 33.53 -10.62 -1.12
N MET A 75 32.84 -11.64 -0.58
CA MET A 75 33.28 -13.04 -0.69
C MET A 75 32.76 -13.76 -1.94
N TYR A 76 31.81 -13.18 -2.68
CA TYR A 76 31.11 -13.87 -3.75
C TYR A 76 32.03 -14.48 -4.82
N SER A 77 33.04 -13.74 -5.29
CA SER A 77 33.98 -14.21 -6.32
C SER A 77 34.85 -15.39 -5.86
N VAL A 78 35.29 -15.38 -4.60
CA VAL A 78 36.08 -16.47 -4.00
C VAL A 78 35.21 -17.71 -3.81
N THR A 79 34.01 -17.55 -3.26
CA THR A 79 33.05 -18.66 -3.10
C THR A 79 32.70 -19.29 -4.45
N TYR A 80 32.37 -18.46 -5.45
CA TYR A 80 32.05 -18.93 -6.80
C TYR A 80 33.19 -19.73 -7.42
N TYR A 81 34.43 -19.24 -7.32
CA TYR A 81 35.61 -19.94 -7.85
C TYR A 81 35.84 -21.28 -7.14
N ASN A 82 35.77 -21.28 -5.80
CA ASN A 82 35.98 -22.50 -5.00
C ASN A 82 34.93 -23.57 -5.31
N GLU A 83 33.68 -23.18 -5.58
CA GLU A 83 32.59 -24.12 -5.89
C GLU A 83 32.61 -24.62 -7.33
N ASN A 84 32.96 -23.78 -8.30
CA ASN A 84 32.77 -24.10 -9.73
C ASN A 84 34.06 -24.50 -10.45
N GLU A 85 35.22 -24.00 -10.02
CA GLU A 85 36.50 -24.18 -10.69
C GLU A 85 37.48 -25.03 -9.85
N GLN A 86 37.44 -24.91 -8.52
CA GLN A 86 38.42 -25.56 -7.63
C GLN A 86 37.98 -26.93 -7.07
N GLN A 87 36.67 -27.17 -6.96
CA GLN A 87 36.08 -28.45 -6.52
C GLN A 87 35.76 -29.42 -7.67
N LYS A 88 36.28 -29.15 -8.86
CA LYS A 88 36.12 -29.95 -10.08
C LYS A 88 37.37 -30.79 -10.34
#